data_AF-A0A0N1F8J1-F1
#
_entry.id   AF-A0A0N1F8J1-F1
#
_cell.length_a   1.000
_cell.length_b   1.000
_cell.length_c   1.000
_cell.angle_alpha   90.00
_cell.angle_beta   90.00
_cell.angle_gamma   90.00
#
_symmetry.space_group_name_H-M   'P 1'
#
loop_
_entity.id
_entity.type
_entity.pdbx_description
1 polymer ?
#
loop_
_entity_poly.entity_id
_entity_poly.type
_entity_poly.pdbx_seq_one_letter_code
_entity_poly.pdbx_strand_id
1 'polypeptide(L)'
;MRRTVDQIDELLRMRAAADWLEATPQFGVSVFARGKAVVESGISGRQGTYFSLMEACLGVLERELVRVETYVPVYRINLPAYWRVTDALALVRKKIREGTAQNIWKDCMPARVPAEPVGSISRRATVAATFVAGLELVRQGEMSAKQMAFLM
;
A
#
# COMPACT_ATOMS: atom_id res chain seq x y z
N MET A 1 -38.94 -10.44 45.36
CA MET A 1 -39.20 -11.49 44.37
C MET A 1 -39.70 -10.95 43.02
N ARG A 2 -40.55 -9.91 42.94
CA ARG A 2 -40.95 -9.30 41.64
C ARG A 2 -39.79 -8.65 40.88
N ARG A 3 -38.99 -7.83 41.57
CA ARG A 3 -37.82 -7.13 41.00
C ARG A 3 -36.78 -8.05 40.33
N THR A 4 -36.61 -9.27 40.82
CA THR A 4 -35.67 -10.26 40.26
C THR A 4 -36.24 -10.96 39.03
N VAL A 5 -37.56 -11.15 38.97
CA VAL A 5 -38.24 -11.72 37.79
C VAL A 5 -38.22 -10.71 36.64
N ASP A 6 -38.48 -9.43 36.93
CA ASP A 6 -38.42 -8.36 35.93
C ASP A 6 -37.01 -8.19 35.36
N GLN A 7 -35.97 -8.37 36.18
CA GLN A 7 -34.57 -8.34 35.74
C GLN A 7 -34.22 -9.52 34.83
N ILE A 8 -34.73 -10.73 35.13
CA ILE A 8 -34.50 -11.90 34.29
C ILE A 8 -35.22 -11.75 32.95
N ASP A 9 -36.45 -11.24 32.96
CA ASP A 9 -37.23 -11.04 31.74
C ASP A 9 -36.55 -10.00 30.82
N GLU A 10 -36.00 -8.93 31.39
CA GLU A 10 -35.24 -7.94 30.63
C GLU A 10 -33.95 -8.52 30.01
N LEU A 11 -33.23 -9.36 30.77
CA LEU A 11 -32.04 -10.05 30.25
C LEU A 11 -32.38 -11.02 29.12
N LEU A 12 -33.54 -11.69 29.19
CA LEU A 12 -34.01 -12.57 28.13
C LEU A 12 -34.35 -11.80 26.85
N ARG A 13 -34.96 -10.62 26.97
CA ARG A 13 -35.23 -9.74 25.82
C ARG A 13 -33.94 -9.20 25.19
N MET A 14 -32.98 -8.78 26.02
CA MET A 14 -31.67 -8.34 25.54
C MET A 14 -30.94 -9.46 24.79
N ARG A 15 -31.03 -10.70 25.28
CA ARG A 15 -30.45 -11.86 24.62
C ARG A 15 -31.13 -12.17 23.28
N ALA A 16 -32.46 -12.16 23.24
CA ALA A 16 -33.20 -12.36 21.99
C ALA A 16 -32.89 -11.28 20.94
N ALA A 17 -32.69 -10.03 21.37
CA ALA A 17 -32.28 -8.94 20.48
C ALA A 17 -30.85 -9.11 19.96
N ALA A 18 -29.93 -9.60 20.81
CA ALA A 18 -28.55 -9.90 20.40
C ALA A 18 -28.50 -11.04 19.37
N ASP A 19 -29.24 -12.14 19.61
CA ASP A 19 -29.31 -13.27 18.69
C ASP A 19 -29.89 -12.84 17.32
N TRP A 20 -30.87 -11.93 17.33
CA TRP A 20 -31.43 -11.35 16.10
C TRP A 20 -30.42 -10.45 15.34
N LEU A 21 -29.60 -9.68 16.05
CA LEU A 21 -28.54 -8.86 15.45
C LEU A 21 -27.40 -9.71 14.87
N GLU A 22 -27.07 -10.85 15.49
CA GLU A 22 -26.08 -11.78 14.95
C GLU A 22 -26.57 -12.50 13.69
N ALA A 23 -27.87 -12.84 13.63
CA ALA A 23 -28.48 -13.45 12.46
C ALA A 23 -28.61 -12.48 11.27
N THR A 24 -28.50 -11.17 11.51
CA THR A 24 -28.63 -10.14 10.47
C THR A 24 -27.26 -9.82 9.87
N PRO A 25 -27.12 -9.74 8.53
CA PRO A 25 -25.85 -9.37 7.90
C PRO A 25 -25.33 -8.03 8.40
N GLN A 26 -24.17 -8.03 9.07
CA GLN A 26 -23.62 -6.84 9.69
C GLN A 26 -22.76 -6.04 8.71
N PHE A 27 -22.99 -4.74 8.65
CA PHE A 27 -22.16 -3.83 7.85
C PHE A 27 -20.71 -3.81 8.40
N GLY A 28 -19.73 -3.97 7.50
CA GLY A 28 -18.31 -4.01 7.85
C GLY A 28 -17.79 -5.36 8.33
N VAL A 29 -18.67 -6.34 8.56
CA VAL A 29 -18.29 -7.75 8.84
C VAL A 29 -18.71 -8.63 7.67
N SER A 30 -20.02 -8.73 7.44
CA SER A 30 -20.61 -9.56 6.38
C SER A 30 -20.94 -8.77 5.12
N VAL A 31 -21.29 -7.48 5.27
CA VAL A 31 -21.67 -6.59 4.16
C VAL A 31 -20.72 -5.40 4.12
N PHE A 32 -19.83 -5.37 3.13
CA PHE A 32 -19.03 -4.19 2.85
C PHE A 32 -19.76 -3.33 1.85
N ALA A 33 -20.33 -2.21 2.31
CA ALA A 33 -20.90 -1.23 1.39
C ALA A 33 -19.82 -0.73 0.44
N ARG A 34 -20.15 -0.64 -0.85
CA ARG A 34 -19.30 0.08 -1.81
C ARG A 34 -19.15 1.51 -1.27
N GLY A 35 -17.90 2.01 -1.23
CA GLY A 35 -17.64 3.41 -0.90
C GLY A 35 -18.58 4.30 -1.72
N LYS A 36 -19.18 5.30 -1.07
CA LYS A 36 -20.09 6.23 -1.74
C LYS A 36 -19.38 6.70 -3.01
N ALA A 37 -19.98 6.49 -4.19
CA ALA A 37 -19.52 7.21 -5.37
C ALA A 37 -19.49 8.68 -4.98
N VAL A 38 -18.47 9.41 -5.41
CA VAL A 38 -18.43 10.87 -5.26
C VAL A 38 -19.65 11.36 -6.03
N VAL A 39 -20.77 11.47 -5.33
CA VAL A 39 -21.88 12.30 -5.77
C VAL A 39 -21.25 13.66 -5.71
N GLU A 40 -20.98 14.24 -6.88
CA GLU A 40 -20.84 15.68 -7.02
C GLU A 40 -22.16 16.28 -6.55
N SER A 41 -22.35 16.32 -5.23
CA SER A 41 -23.37 17.16 -4.63
C SER A 41 -22.87 18.55 -4.94
N GLY A 42 -23.46 19.15 -5.97
CA GLY A 42 -23.35 20.57 -6.24
C GLY A 42 -23.40 21.30 -4.91
N ILE A 43 -22.52 22.30 -4.79
CA ILE A 43 -22.23 23.05 -3.56
C ILE A 43 -23.51 23.75 -3.09
N SER A 44 -24.43 22.98 -2.49
CA SER A 44 -25.40 23.51 -1.55
C SER A 44 -24.60 23.64 -0.28
N GLY A 45 -24.01 24.84 -0.10
CA GLY A 45 -23.21 25.19 1.06
C GLY A 45 -23.94 24.79 2.33
N ARG A 46 -23.60 23.62 2.86
CA ARG A 46 -24.02 23.20 4.18
C ARG A 46 -23.42 24.24 5.11
N GLN A 47 -24.26 25.15 5.60
CA GLN A 47 -23.91 26.21 6.52
C GLN A 47 -23.43 25.55 7.82
N GLY A 48 -22.15 25.20 7.85
CA GLY A 48 -21.49 24.68 9.02
C GLY A 48 -21.04 25.85 9.88
N THR A 49 -21.57 25.95 11.09
CA THR A 49 -21.04 26.86 12.12
C THR A 49 -19.62 26.43 12.49
N TYR A 50 -18.79 27.32 13.05
CA TYR A 50 -17.47 26.99 13.60
C TYR A 50 -17.47 25.73 14.50
N PHE A 51 -18.56 25.53 15.27
CA PHE A 51 -18.76 24.32 16.07
C PHE A 51 -18.79 23.03 15.24
N SER A 52 -19.44 23.04 14.07
CA SER A 52 -19.46 21.88 13.17
C SER A 52 -18.09 21.56 12.57
N LEU A 53 -17.23 22.57 12.40
CA LEU A 53 -15.83 22.36 12.03
C LEU A 53 -15.06 21.71 13.18
N MET A 54 -15.25 22.18 14.41
CA MET A 54 -14.63 21.56 15.60
C MET A 54 -15.08 20.11 15.77
N GLU A 55 -16.37 19.81 15.64
CA GLU A 55 -16.90 18.43 15.70
C GLU A 55 -16.31 17.55 14.59
N ALA A 56 -16.19 18.08 13.37
CA ALA A 56 -15.57 17.35 12.27
C ALA A 56 -14.09 17.04 12.56
N CYS A 57 -13.34 18.00 13.10
CA CYS A 57 -11.95 17.82 13.51
C CYS A 57 -11.82 16.79 14.64
N LEU A 58 -12.68 16.85 15.65
CA LEU A 58 -12.71 15.88 16.76
C LEU A 58 -13.02 14.47 16.25
N GLY A 59 -14.01 14.31 15.36
CA GLY A 59 -14.35 13.01 14.80
C GLY A 59 -13.24 12.39 13.94
N VAL A 60 -12.37 13.20 13.34
CA VAL A 60 -11.16 12.71 12.66
C VAL A 60 -10.12 12.24 13.67
N LEU A 61 -9.87 13.03 14.73
CA LEU A 61 -8.91 12.70 15.78
C LEU A 61 -9.30 11.42 16.54
N GLU A 62 -10.58 11.25 16.88
CA GLU A 62 -11.10 10.04 17.54
C GLU A 62 -10.90 8.79 16.68
N ARG A 63 -11.12 8.89 15.36
CA ARG A 63 -10.88 7.76 14.44
C ARG A 63 -9.42 7.39 14.34
N GLU A 64 -8.53 8.37 14.32
CA GLU A 64 -7.09 8.11 14.36
C GLU A 64 -6.66 7.50 15.70
N LEU A 65 -7.24 7.95 16.82
CA LEU A 65 -6.98 7.38 18.15
C LEU A 65 -7.40 5.89 18.21
N VAL A 66 -8.61 5.57 17.73
CA VAL A 66 -9.11 4.20 17.64
C VAL A 66 -8.25 3.35 16.70
N ARG A 67 -7.73 3.91 15.60
CA ARG A 67 -6.78 3.20 14.72
C ARG A 67 -5.46 2.87 15.42
N VAL A 68 -4.99 3.72 16.32
CA VAL A 68 -3.78 3.46 17.12
C VAL A 68 -4.05 2.39 18.18
N GLU A 69 -5.20 2.45 18.87
CA GLU A 69 -5.55 1.47 19.92
C GLU A 69 -5.88 0.08 19.34
N THR A 70 -6.44 0.03 18.13
CA THR A 70 -6.80 -1.23 17.44
C THR A 70 -5.72 -1.70 16.46
N TYR A 71 -4.49 -1.19 16.57
CA TYR A 71 -3.40 -1.53 15.67
C TYR A 71 -2.94 -2.99 15.87
N VAL A 72 -3.70 -3.91 15.29
CA VAL A 72 -3.18 -5.22 14.90
C VAL A 72 -2.15 -4.93 13.82
N PRO A 73 -0.85 -5.25 14.01
CA PRO A 73 0.14 -4.99 12.99
C PRO A 73 -0.29 -5.73 11.74
N VAL A 74 -0.61 -4.97 10.69
CA VAL A 74 -0.86 -5.50 9.35
C VAL A 74 0.29 -6.44 9.04
N TYR A 75 0.01 -7.71 8.81
CA TYR A 75 1.02 -8.70 8.46
C TYR A 75 1.84 -8.16 7.28
N ARG A 76 3.07 -7.72 7.57
CA ARG A 76 4.02 -7.26 6.56
C ARG A 76 4.97 -8.39 6.27
N ILE A 77 4.90 -8.93 5.06
CA ILE A 77 5.94 -9.81 4.55
C ILE A 77 7.20 -8.94 4.44
N ASN A 78 8.21 -9.23 5.26
CA ASN A 78 9.54 -8.66 5.09
C ASN A 78 10.17 -9.29 3.84
N LEU A 79 9.88 -8.70 2.68
CA LEU A 79 10.53 -9.05 1.43
C LEU A 79 12.00 -8.59 1.50
N PRO A 80 12.97 -9.45 1.13
CA PRO A 80 14.35 -9.01 0.99
C PRO A 80 14.45 -7.83 0.01
N ALA A 81 15.30 -6.87 0.33
CA ALA A 81 15.50 -5.69 -0.51
C ALA A 81 16.33 -6.07 -1.77
N TYR A 82 15.68 -6.60 -2.79
CA TYR A 82 16.30 -6.87 -4.09
C TYR A 82 16.49 -5.58 -4.91
N TRP A 83 17.49 -5.60 -5.80
CA TRP A 83 17.71 -4.54 -6.79
C TRP A 83 16.49 -4.41 -7.71
N ARG A 84 15.81 -3.26 -7.69
CA ARG A 84 14.57 -3.04 -8.45
C ARG A 84 14.86 -2.53 -9.85
N VAL A 85 13.93 -2.75 -10.78
CA VAL A 85 13.98 -2.19 -12.14
C VAL A 85 14.04 -0.66 -12.11
N THR A 86 13.33 -0.02 -11.18
CA THR A 86 13.35 1.43 -11.00
C THR A 86 14.73 1.95 -10.60
N ASP A 87 15.44 1.21 -9.74
CA ASP A 87 16.79 1.57 -9.28
C ASP A 87 17.80 1.40 -10.42
N ALA A 88 17.65 0.31 -11.20
CA ALA A 88 18.43 0.08 -12.41
C ALA A 88 18.21 1.20 -13.46
N LEU A 89 16.97 1.60 -13.72
CA LEU A 89 16.64 2.70 -14.64
C LEU A 89 17.28 4.02 -14.17
N ALA A 90 17.18 4.33 -12.89
CA ALA A 90 17.78 5.54 -12.32
C ALA A 90 19.31 5.54 -12.49
N LEU A 91 19.96 4.40 -12.24
CA LEU A 91 21.40 4.22 -12.41
C LEU A 91 21.82 4.38 -13.88
N VAL A 92 21.18 3.66 -14.80
CA VAL A 92 21.54 3.70 -16.22
C VAL A 92 21.33 5.11 -16.79
N ARG A 93 20.21 5.76 -16.48
CA ARG A 93 19.97 7.16 -16.90
C ARG A 93 20.99 8.13 -16.33
N LYS A 94 21.42 7.93 -15.09
CA LYS A 94 22.51 8.71 -14.50
C LYS A 94 23.80 8.53 -15.31
N LYS A 95 24.16 7.30 -15.65
CA LYS A 95 25.35 6.98 -16.46
C LYS A 95 25.29 7.53 -17.89
N ILE A 96 24.11 7.51 -18.51
CA ILE A 96 23.87 8.13 -19.82
C ILE A 96 24.09 9.64 -19.74
N ARG A 97 23.53 10.33 -18.73
CA ARG A 97 23.74 11.77 -18.53
C ARG A 97 25.21 12.13 -18.28
N GLU A 98 25.94 11.26 -17.58
CA GLU A 98 27.38 11.40 -17.33
C GLU A 98 28.25 11.06 -18.57
N GLY A 99 27.66 10.55 -19.66
CA GLY A 99 28.40 10.12 -20.84
C GLY A 99 29.24 8.85 -20.64
N THR A 100 29.01 8.10 -19.56
CA THR A 100 29.81 6.92 -19.17
C THR A 100 29.12 5.58 -19.48
N ALA A 101 27.91 5.59 -20.03
CA ALA A 101 27.16 4.39 -20.40
C ALA A 101 27.56 3.84 -21.79
N GLN A 102 28.77 3.30 -21.93
CA GLN A 102 29.21 2.71 -23.21
C GLN A 102 28.72 1.26 -23.35
N ASN A 103 28.70 0.50 -22.27
CA ASN A 103 28.17 -0.85 -22.22
C ASN A 103 27.40 -1.06 -20.90
N ILE A 104 26.14 -1.49 -21.00
CA ILE A 104 25.28 -1.63 -19.81
C ILE A 104 25.84 -2.64 -18.79
N TRP A 105 26.49 -3.71 -19.27
CA TRP A 105 26.99 -4.80 -18.44
C TRP A 105 28.26 -4.42 -17.68
N LYS A 106 29.08 -3.54 -18.25
CA LYS A 106 30.32 -3.05 -17.64
C LYS A 106 30.10 -1.80 -16.79
N ASP A 107 29.31 -0.84 -17.29
CA ASP A 107 29.27 0.53 -16.74
C ASP A 107 28.05 0.79 -15.85
N CYS A 108 26.98 0.01 -16.02
CA CYS A 108 25.69 0.25 -15.38
C CYS A 108 25.27 -0.84 -14.39
N MET A 109 26.22 -1.70 -13.98
CA MET A 109 26.00 -2.63 -12.87
C MET A 109 26.28 -1.95 -11.54
N PRO A 110 25.46 -2.19 -10.50
CA PRO A 110 25.73 -1.62 -9.18
C PRO A 110 27.03 -2.21 -8.60
N ALA A 111 27.91 -1.34 -8.11
CA ALA A 111 29.21 -1.74 -7.53
C ALA A 111 29.06 -2.63 -6.28
N ARG A 112 27.94 -2.49 -5.55
CA ARG A 112 27.59 -3.33 -4.42
C ARG A 112 26.12 -3.71 -4.55
N VAL A 113 25.87 -5.00 -4.77
CA VAL A 113 24.52 -5.55 -4.67
C VAL A 113 24.11 -5.46 -3.19
N PRO A 114 22.91 -4.94 -2.85
CA PRO A 114 22.43 -4.91 -1.48
C PRO A 114 22.53 -6.31 -0.88
N ALA A 115 23.32 -6.41 0.19
CA ALA A 115 23.77 -7.67 0.77
C ALA A 115 22.73 -8.19 1.79
N GLU A 116 22.23 -9.39 1.53
CA GLU A 116 21.46 -10.29 2.40
C GLU A 116 21.71 -11.74 1.87
N PRO A 117 21.58 -12.80 2.68
CA PRO A 117 22.37 -14.05 2.59
C PRO A 117 22.09 -14.96 1.37
N VAL A 118 21.32 -14.51 0.39
CA VAL A 118 20.93 -15.28 -0.80
C VAL A 118 21.67 -14.78 -2.04
N GLY A 119 23.00 -14.90 -2.01
CA GLY A 119 23.90 -14.31 -3.01
C GLY A 119 23.57 -14.65 -4.47
N SER A 120 23.01 -15.84 -4.73
CA SER A 120 22.64 -16.28 -6.10
C SER A 120 21.33 -15.66 -6.61
N ILE A 121 20.33 -15.43 -5.75
CA ILE A 121 19.06 -14.79 -6.15
C ILE A 121 19.28 -13.29 -6.32
N SER A 122 20.02 -12.66 -5.40
CA SER A 122 20.27 -11.21 -5.47
C SER A 122 21.08 -10.83 -6.74
N ARG A 123 22.06 -11.65 -7.12
CA ARG A 123 22.79 -11.47 -8.40
C ARG A 123 21.87 -11.62 -9.61
N ARG A 124 21.01 -12.65 -9.65
CA ARG A 124 20.05 -12.85 -10.74
C ARG A 124 19.03 -11.73 -10.84
N ALA A 125 18.51 -11.25 -9.72
CA ALA A 125 17.60 -10.11 -9.67
C ALA A 125 18.28 -8.84 -10.19
N THR A 126 19.54 -8.61 -9.82
CA THR A 126 20.33 -7.48 -10.32
C THR A 126 20.50 -7.54 -11.84
N VAL A 127 20.92 -8.68 -12.37
CA VAL A 127 21.09 -8.89 -13.83
C VAL A 127 19.77 -8.68 -14.56
N ALA A 128 18.67 -9.27 -14.06
CA ALA A 128 17.36 -9.15 -14.67
C ALA A 128 16.84 -7.70 -14.66
N ALA A 129 16.95 -7.00 -13.53
CA ALA A 129 16.50 -5.63 -13.41
C ALA A 129 17.30 -4.67 -14.32
N THR A 130 18.62 -4.83 -14.39
CA THR A 130 19.47 -4.05 -15.30
C THR A 130 19.18 -4.36 -16.77
N PHE A 131 18.93 -5.63 -17.11
CA PHE A 131 18.54 -6.01 -18.46
C PHE A 131 17.22 -5.39 -18.89
N VAL A 132 16.18 -5.48 -18.04
CA VAL A 132 14.86 -4.89 -18.30
C VAL A 132 14.95 -3.37 -18.42
N ALA A 133 15.71 -2.71 -17.52
CA ALA A 133 15.94 -1.28 -17.62
C ALA A 133 16.60 -0.88 -18.94
N GLY A 134 17.58 -1.66 -19.40
CA GLY A 134 18.23 -1.44 -20.67
C GLY A 134 17.30 -1.63 -21.87
N LEU A 135 16.46 -2.67 -21.87
CA LEU A 135 15.44 -2.88 -22.91
C LEU A 135 14.43 -1.73 -22.97
N GLU A 136 14.01 -1.23 -21.80
CA GLU A 136 13.09 -0.10 -21.71
C GLU A 136 13.70 1.19 -22.28
N LEU A 137 14.99 1.43 -22.04
CA LEU A 137 15.70 2.58 -22.60
C LEU A 137 15.94 2.45 -24.11
N VAL A 138 16.18 1.23 -24.61
CA VAL A 138 16.21 0.96 -26.07
C VAL A 138 14.84 1.23 -26.69
N ARG A 139 13.76 0.77 -26.04
CA ARG A 139 12.39 1.01 -26.48
C ARG A 139 12.05 2.50 -26.55
N GLN A 140 12.59 3.31 -25.64
CA GLN A 140 12.41 4.76 -25.58
C GLN A 140 13.36 5.54 -26.52
N GLY A 141 14.31 4.87 -27.18
CA GLY A 141 15.32 5.52 -28.01
C GLY A 141 16.40 6.28 -27.22
N GLU A 142 16.45 6.12 -25.89
CA GLU A 142 17.46 6.72 -25.01
C GLU A 142 18.79 5.94 -25.06
N MET A 143 18.79 4.71 -25.58
CA MET A 143 19.96 3.85 -25.69
C MET A 143 19.92 2.99 -26.95
N SER A 144 21.07 2.62 -27.51
CA SER A 144 21.16 1.74 -28.69
C SER A 144 21.22 0.26 -28.33
N ALA A 145 20.73 -0.60 -29.22
CA ALA A 145 20.84 -2.05 -29.07
C ALA A 145 22.31 -2.54 -28.99
N LYS A 146 23.26 -1.80 -29.57
CA LYS A 146 24.70 -2.10 -29.46
C LYS A 146 25.22 -1.96 -28.03
N GLN A 147 24.73 -0.96 -27.29
CA GLN A 147 25.10 -0.76 -25.87
C GLN A 147 24.52 -1.85 -24.94
N MET A 148 23.48 -2.56 -25.41
CA MET A 148 22.89 -3.74 -24.76
C MET A 148 23.60 -5.06 -25.10
N ALA A 149 24.41 -5.09 -26.15
CA ALA A 149 25.03 -6.31 -26.60
C ALA A 149 25.92 -6.90 -25.50
N PHE A 150 25.68 -8.17 -25.18
CA PHE A 150 26.54 -8.94 -24.32
C PHE A 150 27.82 -9.24 -25.10
N LEU A 151 28.91 -8.54 -24.78
CA LEU A 151 30.23 -8.86 -25.32
C LEU A 151 30.72 -10.11 -24.59
N MET A 152 30.67 -11.25 -25.29
CA MET A 152 31.30 -12.50 -24.87
C MET A 152 32.81 -12.40 -24.96
#